data_AF-A0A0E3L3F3-F1
#
_entry.id   AF-A0A0E3L3F3-F1
#
_cell.length_a   1.000
_cell.length_b   1.000
_cell.length_c   1.000
_cell.angle_alpha   90.00
_cell.angle_beta   90.00
_cell.angle_gamma   90.00
#
_symmetry.space_group_name_H-M   'P 1'
#
loop_
_entity.id
_entity.type
_entity.pdbx_description
1 polymer ?
#
loop_
_entity_poly.entity_id
_entity_poly.type
_entity_poly.pdbx_seq_one_letter_code
_entity_poly.pdbx_strand_id
1 'polypeptide(L)'
;MKEKTASFIASFHFISKIPSFVFAESEVISLRVKGFKKEDIAAELIESIARRVAVMVRQVGVKQNVAFVGSVAKKPGMKVFLEKELGISLYVPTEPQITGAIGAATCMESGKTE
;
A
#
# COMPACT_ATOMS: atom_id res chain seq x y z
N MET A 1 -18.87 -23.96 -3.18
CA MET A 1 -18.57 -22.50 -3.15
C MET A 1 -17.74 -22.10 -1.93
N LYS A 2 -18.11 -22.50 -0.70
CA LYS A 2 -17.33 -22.24 0.53
C LYS A 2 -15.89 -22.77 0.55
N GLU A 3 -15.63 -23.92 -0.10
CA GLU A 3 -14.29 -24.54 -0.18
C GLU A 3 -13.28 -23.72 -0.98
N LYS A 4 -13.70 -23.14 -2.12
CA LYS A 4 -12.84 -22.24 -2.91
C LYS A 4 -12.54 -20.96 -2.13
N THR A 5 -13.49 -20.44 -1.35
CA THR A 5 -13.28 -19.25 -0.52
C THR A 5 -12.31 -19.51 0.64
N ALA A 6 -12.33 -20.69 1.26
CA ALA A 6 -11.39 -21.06 2.31
C ALA A 6 -9.96 -21.31 1.75
N SER A 7 -9.84 -22.01 0.62
CA SER A 7 -8.57 -22.19 -0.10
C SER A 7 -8.00 -20.86 -0.62
N PHE A 8 -8.88 -19.94 -1.02
CA PHE A 8 -8.56 -18.57 -1.40
C PHE A 8 -8.02 -17.77 -0.23
N ILE A 9 -8.69 -17.75 0.93
CA ILE A 9 -8.21 -17.07 2.15
C ILE A 9 -6.87 -17.65 2.63
N ALA A 10 -6.69 -18.97 2.55
CA ALA A 10 -5.43 -19.63 2.95
C ALA A 10 -4.26 -19.32 2.00
N SER A 11 -4.50 -19.27 0.68
CA SER A 11 -3.49 -18.85 -0.30
C SER A 11 -3.22 -17.33 -0.22
N PHE A 12 -4.22 -16.53 0.16
CA PHE A 12 -4.12 -15.07 0.32
C PHE A 12 -3.29 -14.66 1.54
N HIS A 13 -3.42 -15.37 2.67
CA HIS A 13 -2.58 -15.11 3.85
C HIS A 13 -1.08 -15.30 3.57
N PHE A 14 -0.73 -15.99 2.48
CA PHE A 14 0.64 -16.19 2.02
C PHE A 14 1.21 -14.99 1.24
N ILE A 15 0.37 -14.27 0.46
CA ILE A 15 0.78 -13.05 -0.29
C ILE A 15 1.20 -11.94 0.67
N SER A 16 0.60 -11.89 1.87
CA SER A 16 0.99 -10.94 2.92
C SER A 16 2.42 -11.10 3.42
N LYS A 17 3.11 -12.22 3.13
CA LYS A 17 4.48 -12.52 3.60
C LYS A 17 5.55 -12.33 2.52
N ILE A 18 5.22 -11.73 1.38
CA ILE A 18 6.15 -11.63 0.27
C ILE A 18 7.27 -10.61 0.56
N PRO A 19 8.56 -11.01 0.52
CA PRO A 19 9.66 -10.11 0.83
C PRO A 19 10.00 -9.15 -0.33
N SER A 20 9.82 -9.56 -1.59
CA SER A 20 10.24 -8.79 -2.79
C SER A 20 9.31 -8.96 -4.00
N PHE A 21 9.42 -8.04 -4.98
CA PHE A 21 8.64 -8.03 -6.23
C PHE A 21 8.72 -9.34 -7.03
N VAL A 22 9.89 -9.99 -7.06
CA VAL A 22 10.11 -11.25 -7.80
C VAL A 22 9.22 -12.38 -7.28
N PHE A 23 9.04 -12.46 -5.96
CA PHE A 23 8.15 -13.43 -5.34
C PHE A 23 6.68 -13.08 -5.59
N ALA A 24 6.34 -11.79 -5.66
CA ALA A 24 4.97 -11.35 -5.96
C ALA A 24 4.55 -11.72 -7.39
N GLU A 25 5.46 -11.56 -8.37
CA GLU A 25 5.21 -11.97 -9.75
C GLU A 25 4.91 -13.48 -9.86
N SER A 26 5.75 -14.30 -9.21
CA SER A 26 5.56 -15.76 -9.21
C SER A 26 4.23 -16.18 -8.59
N GLU A 27 3.80 -15.51 -7.52
CA GLU A 27 2.55 -15.82 -6.83
C GLU A 27 1.32 -15.41 -7.64
N VAL A 28 1.39 -14.26 -8.33
CA VAL A 28 0.33 -13.83 -9.26
C VAL A 28 0.12 -14.85 -10.37
N ILE A 29 1.20 -15.41 -10.92
CA ILE A 29 1.12 -16.48 -11.94
C ILE A 29 0.46 -17.74 -11.36
N SER A 30 0.85 -18.18 -10.17
CA SER A 30 0.26 -19.33 -9.48
C SER A 30 -1.25 -19.16 -9.26
N LEU A 31 -1.69 -18.00 -8.79
CA LEU A 31 -3.11 -17.70 -8.55
C LEU A 31 -3.90 -17.61 -9.85
N ARG A 32 -3.26 -17.12 -10.92
CA ARG A 32 -3.85 -17.09 -12.24
C ARG A 32 -4.14 -18.50 -12.77
N VAL A 33 -3.19 -19.43 -12.61
CA VAL A 33 -3.36 -20.85 -12.99
C VAL A 33 -4.45 -21.52 -12.17
N LYS A 34 -4.58 -21.19 -10.88
CA LYS A 34 -5.65 -21.68 -10.00
C LYS A 34 -7.05 -21.13 -10.35
N GLY A 35 -7.14 -20.22 -11.32
CA GLY A 35 -8.40 -19.69 -11.85
C GLY A 35 -9.00 -18.55 -11.03
N PHE A 36 -8.19 -17.84 -10.23
CA PHE A 36 -8.65 -16.64 -9.52
C PHE A 36 -8.87 -15.47 -10.50
N LYS A 37 -9.84 -14.62 -10.17
CA LYS A 37 -10.17 -13.45 -10.99
C LYS A 37 -9.05 -12.41 -10.90
N LYS A 38 -8.90 -11.56 -11.93
CA LYS A 38 -7.83 -10.55 -11.96
C LYS A 38 -8.02 -9.52 -10.85
N GLU A 39 -9.28 -9.16 -10.62
CA GLU A 39 -9.70 -8.13 -9.67
C GLU A 39 -9.39 -8.57 -8.23
N ASP A 40 -9.65 -9.84 -7.95
CA ASP A 40 -9.35 -10.49 -6.67
C ASP A 40 -7.84 -10.49 -6.38
N ILE A 41 -7.02 -10.87 -7.37
CA ILE A 41 -5.56 -10.89 -7.25
C ILE A 41 -5.01 -9.47 -7.05
N ALA A 42 -5.52 -8.48 -7.80
CA ALA A 42 -5.09 -7.10 -7.70
C ALA A 42 -5.46 -6.47 -6.35
N ALA A 43 -6.66 -6.74 -5.84
CA ALA A 43 -7.09 -6.25 -4.53
C ALA A 43 -6.17 -6.77 -3.42
N GLU A 44 -5.82 -8.06 -3.45
CA GLU A 44 -4.94 -8.65 -2.44
C GLU A 44 -3.52 -8.14 -2.50
N LEU A 45 -2.99 -7.90 -3.71
CA LEU A 45 -1.67 -7.33 -3.86
C LEU A 45 -1.60 -5.94 -3.22
N ILE A 46 -2.63 -5.10 -3.46
CA ILE A 46 -2.73 -3.78 -2.86
C ILE A 46 -2.86 -3.89 -1.33
N GLU A 47 -3.69 -4.81 -0.84
CA GLU A 47 -3.91 -5.03 0.59
C GLU A 47 -2.64 -5.53 1.30
N SER A 48 -1.89 -6.44 0.68
CA SER A 48 -0.59 -6.93 1.17
C SER A 48 0.42 -5.80 1.33
N ILE A 49 0.51 -4.91 0.32
CA ILE A 49 1.39 -3.74 0.38
C ILE A 49 0.93 -2.78 1.50
N ALA A 50 -0.37 -2.51 1.62
CA ALA A 50 -0.92 -1.66 2.66
C ALA A 50 -0.60 -2.19 4.08
N ARG A 51 -0.77 -3.50 4.31
CA ARG A 51 -0.38 -4.17 5.57
C ARG A 51 1.09 -3.96 5.90
N ARG A 52 1.97 -4.18 4.92
CA ARG A 52 3.43 -4.01 5.11
C ARG A 52 3.76 -2.57 5.50
N VAL A 53 3.18 -1.59 4.82
CA VAL A 53 3.36 -0.18 5.16
C VAL A 53 2.81 0.12 6.55
N ALA A 54 1.65 -0.42 6.90
CA ALA A 54 1.03 -0.21 8.21
C ALA A 54 1.92 -0.72 9.37
N VAL A 55 2.57 -1.87 9.20
CA VAL A 55 3.55 -2.38 10.19
C VAL A 55 4.71 -1.40 10.37
N MET A 56 5.29 -0.88 9.27
CA MET A 56 6.38 0.09 9.34
C MET A 56 5.96 1.39 10.03
N VAL A 57 4.78 1.91 9.68
CA VAL A 57 4.25 3.14 10.30
C VAL A 57 3.98 2.94 11.79
N ARG A 58 3.44 1.78 12.19
CA ARG A 58 3.20 1.44 13.61
C ARG A 58 4.50 1.39 14.42
N GLN A 59 5.61 0.96 13.82
CA GLN A 59 6.93 0.96 14.49
C GLN A 59 7.46 2.37 14.76
N VAL A 60 7.17 3.34 13.88
CA VAL A 60 7.58 4.75 14.05
C VAL A 60 6.63 5.50 14.99
N GLY A 61 5.42 4.98 15.20
CA GLY A 61 4.37 5.60 16.01
C GLY A 61 3.48 6.51 15.16
N VAL A 62 2.18 6.22 15.16
CA VAL A 62 1.19 7.01 14.42
C VAL A 62 0.82 8.26 15.22
N LYS A 63 1.04 9.44 14.65
CA LYS A 63 0.56 10.73 15.20
C LYS A 63 -0.75 11.13 14.53
N GLN A 64 -1.47 12.07 15.16
CA GLN A 64 -2.61 12.73 14.51
C GLN A 64 -2.13 13.50 13.26
N ASN A 65 -2.98 13.58 12.24
CA ASN A 65 -2.71 14.23 10.94
C ASN A 65 -1.63 13.53 10.10
N VAL A 66 -1.98 12.39 9.50
CA VAL A 66 -1.10 11.67 8.58
C VAL A 66 -1.41 12.04 7.14
N ALA A 67 -0.40 12.51 6.41
CA ALA A 67 -0.49 12.75 4.98
C ALA A 67 0.01 11.54 4.19
N PHE A 68 -0.74 11.13 3.18
CA PHE A 68 -0.33 10.12 2.21
C PHE A 68 0.05 10.80 0.88
N VAL A 69 1.31 10.65 0.50
CA VAL A 69 1.94 11.33 -0.64
C VAL A 69 2.59 10.33 -1.61
N GLY A 70 3.04 10.81 -2.77
CA GLY A 70 3.58 10.01 -3.86
C GLY A 70 2.55 9.69 -4.95
N SER A 71 3.01 9.06 -6.03
CA SER A 71 2.17 8.74 -7.20
C SER A 71 1.03 7.77 -6.86
N VAL A 72 1.27 6.84 -5.92
CA VAL A 72 0.29 5.84 -5.48
C VAL A 72 -0.87 6.47 -4.70
N ALA A 73 -0.67 7.65 -4.11
CA ALA A 73 -1.71 8.36 -3.37
C ALA A 73 -2.88 8.83 -4.26
N LYS A 74 -2.68 8.95 -5.59
CA LYS A 74 -3.76 9.21 -6.55
C LYS A 74 -4.68 7.98 -6.78
N LYS A 75 -4.31 6.80 -6.28
CA LYS A 75 -5.10 5.57 -6.43
C LYS A 75 -5.94 5.33 -5.16
N PRO A 76 -7.28 5.43 -5.24
CA PRO A 76 -8.13 5.39 -4.05
C PRO A 76 -8.07 4.05 -3.32
N GLY A 77 -7.86 2.94 -4.05
CA GLY A 77 -7.77 1.61 -3.44
C GLY A 77 -6.70 1.51 -2.35
N MET A 78 -5.51 2.07 -2.59
CA MET A 78 -4.42 2.03 -1.61
C MET A 78 -4.76 2.85 -0.36
N LYS A 79 -5.37 4.04 -0.53
CA LYS A 79 -5.81 4.88 0.59
C LYS A 79 -6.78 4.12 1.50
N VAL A 80 -7.80 3.49 0.92
CA VAL A 80 -8.83 2.75 1.67
C VAL A 80 -8.22 1.63 2.49
N PHE A 81 -7.34 0.81 1.90
CA PHE A 81 -6.69 -0.27 2.62
C PHE A 81 -5.74 0.25 3.71
N LEU A 82 -4.96 1.31 3.44
CA LEU A 82 -4.11 1.91 4.46
C LEU A 82 -4.89 2.51 5.63
N GLU A 83 -6.00 3.22 5.36
CA GLU A 83 -6.88 3.76 6.42
C GLU A 83 -7.46 2.63 7.27
N LYS A 84 -7.88 1.52 6.65
CA LYS A 84 -8.35 0.31 7.33
C LYS A 84 -7.27 -0.31 8.23
N GLU A 85 -6.06 -0.47 7.71
CA GLU A 85 -4.96 -1.12 8.44
C GLU A 85 -4.37 -0.21 9.55
N LEU A 86 -4.41 1.11 9.38
CA LEU A 86 -3.90 2.07 10.36
C LEU A 86 -4.97 2.53 11.36
N GLY A 87 -6.25 2.37 11.05
CA GLY A 87 -7.37 2.82 11.90
C GLY A 87 -7.47 4.34 12.01
N ILE A 88 -6.95 5.08 11.04
CA ILE A 88 -6.96 6.55 11.00
C ILE A 88 -7.32 7.04 9.60
N SER A 89 -7.78 8.28 9.48
CA SER A 89 -7.96 8.91 8.18
C SER A 89 -6.65 9.50 7.66
N LEU A 90 -6.41 9.33 6.36
CA LEU A 90 -5.24 9.84 5.65
C LEU A 90 -5.64 11.06 4.82
N TYR A 91 -4.90 12.16 5.00
CA TYR A 91 -4.99 13.32 4.14
C TYR A 91 -4.20 13.08 2.85
N VAL A 92 -4.81 13.34 1.69
CA VAL A 92 -4.12 13.26 0.39
C VAL A 92 -4.12 14.66 -0.23
N PRO A 93 -2.94 15.29 -0.43
CA PRO A 93 -2.84 16.57 -1.12
C PRO A 93 -3.35 16.47 -2.57
N THR A 94 -3.76 17.59 -3.18
CA THR A 94 -4.21 17.64 -4.58
C THR A 94 -3.16 17.09 -5.55
N GLU A 95 -1.89 17.47 -5.35
CA GLU A 95 -0.77 17.00 -6.15
C GLU A 95 0.26 16.24 -5.30
N PRO A 96 -0.04 14.98 -4.93
CA PRO A 96 0.80 14.21 -4.01
C PRO A 96 2.13 13.79 -4.63
N GLN A 97 2.27 13.84 -5.96
CA GLN A 97 3.47 13.40 -6.68
C GLN A 97 4.61 14.44 -6.64
N ILE A 98 4.28 15.73 -6.51
CA ILE A 98 5.25 16.83 -6.56
C ILE A 98 5.61 17.37 -5.17
N THR A 99 5.00 16.84 -4.10
CA THR A 99 5.24 17.31 -2.72
C THR A 99 6.71 17.28 -2.33
N GLY A 100 7.47 16.29 -2.80
CA GLY A 100 8.92 16.22 -2.59
C GLY A 100 9.69 17.33 -3.30
N ALA A 101 9.32 17.66 -4.54
CA ALA A 101 9.93 18.75 -5.30
C ALA A 101 9.61 20.13 -4.69
N ILE A 102 8.36 20.30 -4.24
CA ILE A 102 7.95 21.50 -3.49
C ILE A 102 8.78 21.62 -2.22
N GLY A 103 8.92 20.54 -1.44
CA GLY A 103 9.76 20.53 -0.24
C GLY A 103 11.21 20.94 -0.52
N ALA A 104 11.81 20.42 -1.60
CA ALA A 104 13.16 20.80 -2.01
C ALA A 104 13.27 22.29 -2.38
N ALA A 105 12.31 22.82 -3.14
CA ALA A 105 12.29 24.24 -3.52
C ALA A 105 12.14 25.14 -2.27
N THR A 106 11.24 24.79 -1.35
CA THR A 106 11.04 25.52 -0.09
C THR A 106 12.28 25.48 0.80
N CYS A 107 12.99 24.35 0.86
CA CYS A 107 14.24 24.27 1.60
C CYS A 107 15.28 25.26 1.07
N MET A 108 15.44 25.37 -0.25
CA MET A 108 16.37 26.33 -0.88
C MET A 108 15.98 27.79 -0.60
N GLU A 109 14.68 28.10 -0.67
CA GLU A 109 14.17 29.46 -0.40
C GLU A 109 14.35 29.87 1.07
N SER A 110 14.18 28.94 2.00
CA SER A 110 14.24 29.21 3.44
C SER A 110 15.64 29.43 4.01
N GLY A 111 16.71 29.38 3.19
CA GLY A 111 18.07 29.71 3.58
C GLY A 111 18.68 28.83 4.68
N LYS A 112 18.05 27.69 5.02
CA LYS A 112 18.57 26.71 5.96
C LYS A 112 19.58 25.80 5.26
N THR A 113 20.74 26.35 4.96
CA THR A 113 21.96 25.56 4.79
C THR A 113 22.45 25.15 6.17
N GLU A 114 22.42 23.86 6.48
CA GLU A 114 23.23 23.28 7.56
C GLU A 114 24.72 23.52 7.30
#